data_AF-A0AAI8L1A1-F1
#
_entry.id   AF-A0AAI8L1A1-F1
#
_cell.length_a   1.000
_cell.length_b   1.000
_cell.length_c   1.000
_cell.angle_alpha   90.00
_cell.angle_beta   90.00
_cell.angle_gamma   90.00
#
_symmetry.space_group_name_H-M   'P 1'
#
loop_
_entity.id
_entity.type
_entity.pdbx_description
1 polymer ?
#
loop_
_entity_poly.entity_id
_entity_poly.type
_entity_poly.pdbx_seq_one_letter_code
_entity_poly.pdbx_strand_id
1 'polypeptide(L)'
;MSQIEGARVFREAWITGVRKHFPGEPKPGYITPWEETPEWERQAAGAVFDQVRQFLDLSDRHASRLTREQKSRFVATCWTAQMYKHFEDPKPGYVADWPDLPDWQKETDADIFEAIEDASK
;
A
#
# COMPACT_ATOMS: atom_id res chain seq x y z
N MET A 1 11.97 1.44 13.21
CA MET A 1 10.96 0.40 12.96
C MET A 1 11.64 -0.73 12.21
N SER A 2 11.47 -1.98 12.64
CA SER A 2 11.94 -3.15 11.89
C SER A 2 11.12 -3.33 10.61
N GLN A 3 11.66 -4.06 9.63
CA GLN A 3 10.96 -4.33 8.36
C GLN A 3 9.62 -5.06 8.59
N ILE A 4 9.54 -5.94 9.57
CA ILE A 4 8.32 -6.68 9.94
C ILE A 4 7.26 -5.72 10.49
N GLU A 5 7.66 -4.80 11.38
CA GLU A 5 6.74 -3.79 11.91
C GLU A 5 6.22 -2.87 10.78
N GLY A 6 7.08 -2.44 9.85
CA GLY A 6 6.68 -1.61 8.71
C GLY A 6 5.71 -2.33 7.75
N ALA A 7 6.00 -3.59 7.42
CA ALA A 7 5.10 -4.42 6.62
C ALA A 7 3.72 -4.58 7.27
N ARG A 8 3.69 -4.72 8.61
CA ARG A 8 2.45 -4.78 9.38
C ARG A 8 1.67 -3.47 9.32
N VAL A 9 2.33 -2.32 9.44
CA VAL A 9 1.68 -0.99 9.27
C VAL A 9 1.01 -0.88 7.90
N PHE A 10 1.71 -1.22 6.82
CA PHE A 10 1.13 -1.22 5.47
C PHE A 10 -0.12 -2.11 5.41
N ARG A 11 -0.02 -3.34 5.93
CA ARG A 11 -1.11 -4.32 5.84
C ARG A 11 -2.33 -3.87 6.64
N GLU A 12 -2.14 -3.36 7.85
CA GLU A 12 -3.22 -2.86 8.71
C GLU A 12 -3.89 -1.61 8.10
N ALA A 13 -3.11 -0.73 7.48
CA ALA A 13 -3.63 0.43 6.74
C ALA A 13 -4.47 0.00 5.54
N TRP A 14 -4.02 -0.99 4.75
CA TRP A 14 -4.83 -1.59 3.68
C TRP A 14 -6.15 -2.15 4.20
N ILE A 15 -6.13 -2.96 5.26
CA ILE A 15 -7.36 -3.56 5.82
C ILE A 15 -8.34 -2.47 6.27
N THR A 16 -7.81 -1.43 6.93
CA THR A 16 -8.59 -0.29 7.41
C THR A 16 -9.21 0.48 6.24
N GLY A 17 -8.42 0.76 5.20
CA GLY A 17 -8.90 1.44 3.99
C GLY A 17 -9.95 0.61 3.24
N VAL A 18 -9.73 -0.69 3.06
CA VAL A 18 -10.73 -1.60 2.47
C VAL A 18 -12.04 -1.55 3.26
N ARG A 19 -11.99 -1.69 4.58
CA ARG A 19 -13.21 -1.64 5.42
C ARG A 19 -13.95 -0.32 5.34
N LYS A 20 -13.22 0.78 5.10
CA LYS A 20 -13.76 2.14 5.02
C LYS A 20 -14.35 2.47 3.66
N HIS A 21 -13.69 2.04 2.58
CA HIS A 21 -13.98 2.52 1.22
C HIS A 21 -14.59 1.46 0.29
N PHE A 22 -14.34 0.17 0.54
CA PHE A 22 -14.81 -0.89 -0.36
C PHE A 22 -16.34 -0.95 -0.35
N PRO A 23 -17.01 -0.94 -1.51
CA PRO A 23 -18.46 -1.01 -1.57
C PRO A 23 -18.94 -2.43 -1.20
N GLY A 24 -19.72 -2.54 -0.13
CA GLY A 24 -20.30 -3.80 0.31
C GLY A 24 -19.36 -4.63 1.17
N GLU A 25 -19.49 -5.95 1.12
CA GLU A 25 -18.70 -6.87 1.95
C GLU A 25 -17.34 -7.19 1.29
N PRO A 26 -16.21 -6.87 1.96
CA PRO A 26 -14.88 -7.17 1.42
C PRO A 26 -14.64 -8.67 1.24
N LYS A 27 -13.91 -9.03 0.19
CA LYS A 27 -13.44 -10.42 0.01
C LYS A 27 -12.54 -10.82 1.20
N PRO A 28 -12.60 -12.07 1.69
CA PRO A 28 -11.76 -12.52 2.80
C PRO A 28 -10.26 -12.22 2.59
N GLY A 29 -9.75 -12.41 1.37
CA GLY A 29 -8.35 -12.11 1.03
C GLY A 29 -7.94 -10.63 1.20
N TYR A 30 -8.87 -9.69 1.06
CA TYR A 30 -8.56 -8.27 1.27
C TYR A 30 -8.34 -7.94 2.75
N ILE A 31 -8.97 -8.70 3.63
CA ILE A 31 -8.98 -8.45 5.08
C ILE A 31 -8.29 -9.56 5.88
N THR A 32 -7.51 -10.44 5.23
CA THR A 32 -6.72 -11.50 5.88
C THR A 32 -5.83 -10.90 6.97
N PRO A 33 -5.89 -11.41 8.22
CA PRO A 33 -5.04 -10.95 9.31
C PRO A 33 -3.55 -11.06 9.00
N TRP A 34 -2.72 -10.29 9.70
CA TRP A 34 -1.27 -10.29 9.51
C TRP A 34 -0.68 -11.70 9.64
N GLU A 35 -1.10 -12.44 10.65
CA GLU A 35 -0.62 -13.79 10.99
C GLU A 35 -0.88 -14.81 9.87
N GLU A 36 -1.91 -14.58 9.06
CA GLU A 36 -2.32 -15.42 7.92
C GLU A 36 -1.90 -14.83 6.56
N THR A 37 -1.33 -13.62 6.54
CA THR A 37 -0.88 -12.95 5.31
C THR A 37 0.27 -13.75 4.68
N PRO A 38 0.21 -14.11 3.37
CA PRO A 38 1.27 -14.84 2.69
C PRO A 38 2.62 -14.12 2.72
N GLU A 39 3.71 -14.89 2.76
CA GLU A 39 5.06 -14.34 2.90
C GLU A 39 5.46 -13.36 1.78
N TRP A 40 5.10 -13.65 0.53
CA TRP A 40 5.37 -12.75 -0.60
C TRP A 40 4.67 -11.38 -0.41
N GLU A 41 3.46 -11.39 0.16
CA GLU A 41 2.67 -10.19 0.40
C GLU A 41 3.25 -9.39 1.56
N ARG A 42 3.74 -10.06 2.61
CA ARG A 42 4.49 -9.42 3.71
C ARG A 42 5.76 -8.72 3.19
N GLN A 43 6.50 -9.38 2.31
CA GLN A 43 7.70 -8.81 1.69
C GLN A 43 7.38 -7.61 0.80
N ALA A 44 6.32 -7.69 -0.01
CA ALA A 44 5.84 -6.60 -0.84
C ALA A 44 5.39 -5.40 0.02
N ALA A 45 4.58 -5.65 1.06
CA ALA A 45 4.13 -4.64 2.02
C ALA A 45 5.29 -3.92 2.71
N GLY A 46 6.30 -4.68 3.16
CA GLY A 46 7.52 -4.10 3.75
C GLY A 46 8.31 -3.25 2.76
N ALA A 47 8.43 -3.70 1.51
CA ALA A 47 9.12 -2.92 0.47
C ALA A 47 8.40 -1.60 0.17
N VAL A 48 7.07 -1.60 0.06
CA VAL A 48 6.30 -0.36 -0.17
C VAL A 48 6.38 0.56 1.04
N PHE A 49 6.32 0.03 2.26
CA PHE A 49 6.57 0.80 3.49
C PHE A 49 7.91 1.53 3.42
N ASP A 50 9.00 0.81 3.12
CA ASP A 50 10.34 1.38 3.03
C ASP A 50 10.46 2.42 1.93
N GLN A 51 9.80 2.22 0.78
CA GLN A 51 9.78 3.17 -0.32
C GLN A 51 9.11 4.49 0.07
N VAL A 52 7.95 4.44 0.74
CA VAL A 52 7.25 5.65 1.24
C VAL A 52 8.09 6.35 2.31
N ARG A 53 8.61 5.59 3.28
CA ARG A 53 9.46 6.15 4.34
C ARG A 53 10.71 6.83 3.76
N GLN A 54 11.40 6.17 2.85
CA GLN A 54 12.59 6.73 2.20
C GLN A 54 12.25 7.96 1.37
N PHE A 55 11.11 7.97 0.67
CA PHE A 55 10.66 9.14 -0.09
C PHE A 55 10.35 10.34 0.82
N LEU A 56 9.75 10.11 1.99
CA LEU A 56 9.58 11.13 3.02
C LEU A 56 10.94 11.62 3.54
N ASP A 57 11.86 10.73 3.89
CA ASP A 57 13.17 11.11 4.44
C ASP A 57 14.02 11.90 3.42
N LEU A 58 14.11 11.44 2.17
CA LEU A 58 14.89 12.09 1.11
C LEU A 58 14.34 13.44 0.68
N SER A 59 13.05 13.69 0.91
CA SER A 59 12.41 14.96 0.59
C SER A 59 12.41 15.94 1.77
N ASP A 60 13.15 15.67 2.85
CA ASP A 60 13.05 16.41 4.12
C ASP A 60 11.58 16.55 4.58
N ARG A 61 10.81 15.48 4.38
CA ARG A 61 9.37 15.36 4.58
C ARG A 61 8.49 16.29 3.74
N HIS A 62 9.01 16.99 2.73
CA HIS A 62 8.17 17.80 1.85
C HIS A 62 7.13 16.99 1.07
N ALA A 63 7.35 15.69 0.88
CA ALA A 63 6.35 14.78 0.30
C ALA A 63 5.04 14.71 1.12
N SER A 64 5.03 15.12 2.39
CA SER A 64 3.79 15.30 3.19
C SER A 64 2.78 16.26 2.55
N ARG A 65 3.26 17.22 1.75
CA ARG A 65 2.45 18.26 1.07
C ARG A 65 1.81 17.78 -0.23
N LEU A 66 2.14 16.58 -0.70
CA LEU A 66 1.54 16.02 -1.92
C LEU A 66 0.04 15.86 -1.75
N THR A 67 -0.69 15.99 -2.86
CA THR A 67 -2.14 15.73 -2.87
C THR A 67 -2.40 14.24 -2.59
N ARG A 68 -3.61 13.92 -2.12
CA ARG A 68 -4.03 12.52 -1.90
C ARG A 68 -3.87 11.68 -3.17
N GLU A 69 -4.21 12.23 -4.32
CA GLU A 69 -4.01 11.57 -5.62
C GLU A 69 -2.53 11.25 -5.88
N GLN A 70 -1.61 12.19 -5.62
CA GLN A 70 -0.17 11.96 -5.80
C GLN A 70 0.36 10.88 -4.83
N LYS A 71 -0.10 10.90 -3.57
CA LYS A 71 0.22 9.88 -2.57
C LYS A 71 -0.27 8.49 -3.00
N SER A 72 -1.52 8.41 -3.46
CA SER A 72 -2.16 7.20 -3.98
C SER A 72 -1.40 6.62 -5.18
N ARG A 73 -1.09 7.45 -6.19
CA ARG A 73 -0.30 7.06 -7.37
C ARG A 73 1.06 6.48 -7.00
N PHE A 74 1.73 7.09 -6.02
CA PHE A 74 3.03 6.62 -5.55
C PHE A 74 2.94 5.20 -4.95
N VAL A 75 1.97 4.96 -4.06
CA VAL A 75 1.74 3.63 -3.46
C VAL A 75 1.36 2.60 -4.51
N ALA A 76 0.43 2.92 -5.42
CA ALA A 76 0.02 2.01 -6.49
C ALA A 76 1.18 1.61 -7.42
N THR A 77 2.05 2.57 -7.76
CA THR A 77 3.25 2.31 -8.56
C THR A 77 4.23 1.39 -7.82
N CYS A 78 4.48 1.68 -6.54
CA CYS A 78 5.37 0.88 -5.69
C CYS A 78 4.85 -0.55 -5.54
N TRP A 79 3.55 -0.72 -5.30
CA TRP A 79 2.90 -2.04 -5.21
C TRP A 79 2.98 -2.81 -6.53
N THR A 80 2.67 -2.17 -7.65
CA THR A 80 2.74 -2.77 -8.99
C THR A 80 4.15 -3.32 -9.28
N ALA A 81 5.20 -2.58 -8.92
CA ALA A 81 6.57 -3.07 -9.03
C ALA A 81 6.82 -4.34 -8.18
N GLN A 82 6.21 -4.45 -6.99
CA GLN A 82 6.28 -5.68 -6.20
C GLN A 82 5.50 -6.84 -6.84
N MET A 83 4.38 -6.58 -7.50
CA MET A 83 3.64 -7.63 -8.22
C MET A 83 4.51 -8.25 -9.32
N TYR A 84 5.20 -7.44 -10.13
CA TYR A 84 6.14 -7.93 -11.14
C TYR A 84 7.36 -8.65 -10.55
N LYS A 85 7.81 -8.26 -9.36
CA LYS A 85 8.91 -8.96 -8.66
C LYS A 85 8.50 -10.36 -8.20
N HIS A 86 7.28 -10.53 -7.71
CA HIS A 86 6.82 -11.77 -7.06
C HIS A 86 6.07 -12.72 -8.01
N PHE A 87 5.57 -12.22 -9.14
CA PHE A 87 4.85 -13.01 -10.13
C PHE A 87 5.41 -12.75 -11.53
N GLU A 88 5.80 -13.82 -12.23
CA GLU A 88 6.30 -13.75 -13.62
C GLU A 88 5.20 -13.30 -14.61
N ASP A 89 3.96 -13.78 -14.39
CA ASP A 89 2.78 -13.40 -15.16
C ASP A 89 1.63 -12.99 -14.20
N PRO A 90 1.65 -11.75 -13.66
CA PRO A 90 0.64 -11.29 -12.74
C PRO A 90 -0.70 -11.10 -13.46
N LYS A 91 -1.80 -11.36 -12.74
CA LYS A 91 -3.15 -11.07 -13.27
C LYS A 91 -3.27 -9.59 -13.65
N PRO A 92 -3.97 -9.23 -14.74
CA PRO A 92 -4.12 -7.83 -15.15
C PRO A 92 -4.61 -6.90 -14.03
N GLY A 93 -5.53 -7.38 -13.18
CA GLY A 93 -6.04 -6.59 -12.05
C GLY A 93 -5.03 -6.35 -10.92
N TYR A 94 -3.90 -7.06 -10.87
CA TYR A 94 -2.82 -6.81 -9.91
C TYR A 94 -1.86 -5.71 -10.38
N VAL A 95 -1.81 -5.46 -11.69
CA VAL A 95 -0.87 -4.53 -12.33
C VAL A 95 -1.59 -3.45 -13.15
N ALA A 96 -2.87 -3.23 -12.86
CA ALA A 96 -3.64 -2.16 -13.47
C ALA A 96 -3.00 -0.80 -13.12
N ASP A 97 -2.89 0.08 -14.12
CA ASP A 97 -2.38 1.44 -13.89
C ASP A 97 -3.34 2.22 -13.01
N TRP A 98 -2.83 3.21 -12.29
CA TRP A 98 -3.59 3.98 -11.30
C TRP A 98 -4.90 4.56 -11.84
N PRO A 99 -4.97 5.15 -13.06
CA PRO A 99 -6.24 5.68 -13.59
C PRO A 99 -7.34 4.63 -13.69
N ASP A 100 -6.97 3.37 -13.94
CA ASP A 100 -7.89 2.23 -14.13
C ASP A 100 -8.27 1.55 -12.80
N LEU A 101 -7.67 1.95 -11.67
CA LEU A 101 -8.06 1.44 -10.37
C LEU A 101 -9.45 1.95 -9.95
N PRO A 102 -10.23 1.13 -9.22
CA PRO A 102 -11.49 1.58 -8.65
C PRO A 102 -11.26 2.64 -7.57
N ASP A 103 -12.19 3.59 -7.41
CA ASP A 103 -12.03 4.73 -6.50
C ASP A 103 -11.76 4.33 -5.05
N TRP A 104 -12.39 3.24 -4.57
CA TRP A 104 -12.14 2.75 -3.21
C TRP A 104 -10.68 2.32 -2.97
N GLN A 105 -10.02 1.79 -4.01
CA GLN A 105 -8.63 1.36 -3.92
C GLN A 105 -7.71 2.56 -4.00
N LYS A 106 -8.02 3.55 -4.86
CA LYS A 106 -7.30 4.84 -4.90
C LYS A 106 -7.30 5.52 -3.54
N GLU A 107 -8.44 5.56 -2.85
CA GLU A 107 -8.54 6.12 -1.49
C GLU A 107 -7.79 5.28 -0.45
N THR A 108 -7.83 3.95 -0.58
CA THR A 108 -7.06 3.05 0.30
C THR A 108 -5.56 3.25 0.14
N ASP A 109 -5.05 3.39 -1.08
CA ASP A 109 -3.64 3.65 -1.37
C ASP A 109 -3.18 5.00 -0.81
N ALA A 110 -4.04 6.03 -0.84
CA ALA A 110 -3.77 7.30 -0.17
C ALA A 110 -3.69 7.14 1.36
N ASP A 111 -4.66 6.42 1.95
CA ASP A 111 -4.69 6.15 3.40
C ASP A 111 -3.44 5.35 3.85
N ILE A 112 -2.93 4.43 3.02
CA ILE A 112 -1.68 3.70 3.28
C ILE A 112 -0.48 4.65 3.35
N PHE A 113 -0.34 5.56 2.38
CA PHE A 113 0.76 6.53 2.40
C PHE A 113 0.72 7.36 3.69
N GLU A 114 -0.46 7.88 4.06
CA GLU A 114 -0.65 8.71 5.24
C GLU A 114 -0.38 7.92 6.54
N ALA A 115 -0.80 6.66 6.61
CA ALA A 115 -0.49 5.80 7.76
C ALA A 115 1.01 5.56 7.93
N ILE A 116 1.74 5.35 6.83
CA ILE A 116 3.20 5.21 6.86
C ILE A 116 3.87 6.54 7.24
N GLU A 117 3.35 7.66 6.73
CA GLU A 117 3.81 9.01 7.08
C GLU A 117 3.71 9.28 8.58
N ASP A 118 2.59 8.87 9.20
CA ASP A 118 2.34 8.99 10.64
C ASP A 118 3.21 8.04 11.47
N ALA A 119 3.36 6.80 11.03
CA ALA A 119 4.20 5.79 11.69
C ALA A 119 5.71 6.10 11.61
N SER A 120 6.10 6.98 10.68
CA SER A 120 7.50 7.40 10.44
C SER A 120 7.81 8.79 11.01
N LYS A 121 6.97 9.34 11.90
CA LYS A 121 7.27 10.54 12.69
C LYS A 121 8.11 10.17 13.91
#